data_AF-R8D0Z4-F1
#
_entry.id   AF-R8D0Z4-F1
#
_cell.length_a   1.000
_cell.length_b   1.000
_cell.length_c   1.000
_cell.angle_alpha   90.00
_cell.angle_beta   90.00
_cell.angle_gamma   90.00
#
_symmetry.space_group_name_H-M   'P 1'
#
loop_
_entity.id
_entity.type
_entity.pdbx_description
1 polymer ?
#
loop_
_entity_poly.entity_id
_entity_poly.type
_entity_poly.pdbx_seq_one_letter_code
_entity_poly.pdbx_strand_id
1 'polypeptide(L)' 'MEELQNEQLIVYPEICDVRKMIMNVFQCMGAKPIIAVETSYAEPMIAMVGAGLGITLLPETALQ' A
#
# COMPACT_ATOMS: atom_id res chain seq x y z
N MET A 1 0.56 -12.43 7.02
CA MET A 1 -0.37 -11.28 7.09
C MET A 1 -0.23 -10.49 8.38
N GLU A 2 -0.01 -11.13 9.54
CA GLU A 2 0.24 -10.40 10.79
C GLU A 2 1.47 -9.48 10.71
N GLU A 3 2.51 -9.88 10.00
CA GLU A 3 3.71 -9.05 9.74
C GLU A 3 3.38 -7.72 9.06
N LEU A 4 2.37 -7.69 8.19
CA LEU A 4 1.93 -6.49 7.45
C LEU A 4 1.34 -5.40 8.37
N GLN A 5 0.90 -5.75 9.58
CA GLN A 5 0.24 -4.81 10.50
C GLN A 5 1.17 -3.70 10.99
N ASN A 6 2.47 -3.98 11.07
CA ASN A 6 3.47 -3.06 11.59
C ASN A 6 4.26 -2.35 10.49
N GLU A 7 4.00 -2.66 9.23
CA GLU A 7 4.72 -2.12 8.09
C GLU A 7 4.19 -0.74 7.69
N GLN A 8 5.10 0.11 7.23
CA GLN A 8 4.75 1.40 6.64
C GLN A 8 4.28 1.20 5.20
N LEU A 9 3.03 1.57 4.92
CA LEU A 9 2.42 1.42 3.61
C LEU A 9 2.56 2.69 2.77
N ILE A 10 2.96 2.48 1.52
CA ILE A 10 2.82 3.43 0.43
C ILE A 10 1.56 3.03 -0.35
N VAL A 11 0.58 3.93 -0.43
CA VAL A 11 -0.76 3.62 -0.95
C VAL A 11 -1.22 4.60 -2.02
N TYR A 12 -2.20 4.16 -2.81
CA TYR A 12 -2.91 5.05 -3.72
C TYR A 12 -3.82 6.04 -2.97
N PRO A 13 -4.34 7.10 -3.62
CA PRO A 13 -5.33 7.97 -3.03
C PRO A 13 -6.62 7.23 -2.67
N GLU A 14 -7.41 7.78 -1.74
CA GLU A 14 -8.64 7.15 -1.22
C GLU A 14 -9.66 6.80 -2.30
N ILE A 15 -9.67 7.55 -3.41
CA ILE A 15 -10.58 7.31 -4.53
C ILE A 15 -10.27 6.00 -5.28
N CYS A 16 -9.03 5.49 -5.19
CA CYS A 16 -8.58 4.31 -5.91
C CYS A 16 -9.09 3.01 -5.27
N ASP A 17 -9.65 2.12 -6.09
CA ASP A 17 -10.20 0.85 -5.61
C ASP A 17 -9.14 -0.11 -5.07
N VAL A 18 -7.89 -0.02 -5.55
CA VAL A 18 -6.75 -0.76 -4.98
C VAL A 18 -6.56 -0.40 -3.50
N ARG A 19 -6.63 0.89 -3.14
CA ARG A 19 -6.55 1.30 -1.73
C ARG A 19 -7.72 0.73 -0.93
N LYS A 20 -8.95 0.79 -1.44
CA LYS A 20 -10.11 0.24 -0.73
C LYS A 20 -9.93 -1.25 -0.46
N MET A 21 -9.40 -2.01 -1.42
CA MET A 21 -9.09 -3.43 -1.21
C MET A 21 -8.05 -3.63 -0.10
N ILE A 22 -6.97 -2.86 -0.09
CA ILE A 22 -5.96 -2.91 0.99
C ILE A 22 -6.62 -2.61 2.35
N MET A 23 -7.39 -1.52 2.44
CA MET A 23 -8.06 -1.12 3.69
C MET A 23 -9.02 -2.20 4.21
N ASN A 24 -9.77 -2.85 3.32
CA ASN A 24 -10.66 -3.96 3.69
C ASN A 24 -9.90 -5.14 4.29
N VAL A 25 -8.73 -5.50 3.76
CA VAL A 25 -7.90 -6.57 4.31
C VAL A 25 -7.45 -6.23 5.74
N PHE A 26 -6.97 -5.00 5.97
CA PHE A 26 -6.59 -4.56 7.32
C PHE A 26 -7.79 -4.53 8.28
N GLN A 27 -8.95 -4.09 7.80
CA GLN A 27 -10.19 -4.11 8.58
C GLN A 27 -10.60 -5.53 8.98
N CYS A 28 -10.55 -6.50 8.05
CA CYS A 28 -10.82 -7.91 8.33
C CYS A 28 -9.85 -8.50 9.36
N MET A 29 -8.64 -7.96 9.46
CA MET A 29 -7.64 -8.33 10.47
C MET A 29 -7.83 -7.61 11.81
N GLY A 30 -8.81 -6.70 11.93
CA GLY A 30 -8.98 -5.85 13.12
C GLY A 30 -7.85 -4.85 13.33
N ALA A 31 -7.05 -4.57 12.29
CA ALA A 31 -5.89 -3.69 12.34
C ALA A 31 -6.13 -2.39 11.56
N LYS A 32 -5.39 -1.34 11.91
CA LYS A 32 -5.31 -0.11 11.11
C LYS A 32 -3.97 -0.08 10.39
N PRO A 33 -3.94 0.17 9.07
CA PRO A 33 -2.68 0.28 8.35
C PRO A 33 -1.93 1.55 8.77
N ILE A 34 -0.60 1.46 8.80
CA ILE A 34 0.28 2.62 9.00
C ILE A 34 0.60 3.19 7.62
N ILE A 35 -0.04 4.28 7.22
CA ILE A 35 0.22 4.91 5.91
C ILE A 35 1.39 5.89 6.06
N ALA A 36 2.49 5.65 5.35
CA ALA A 36 3.63 6.55 5.31
C ALA A 36 3.54 7.56 4.18
N VAL A 37 3.11 7.13 2.99
CA VAL A 37 3.00 8.00 1.81
C VAL A 37 1.76 7.65 0.98
N GLU A 38 1.11 8.68 0.47
CA GLU A 38 0.07 8.57 -0.55
C GLU A 38 0.62 9.09 -1.89
N THR A 39 0.45 8.33 -2.97
CA THR A 39 0.85 8.75 -4.33
C THR A 39 -0.04 8.14 -5.41
N SER A 40 -0.18 8.82 -6.55
CA SER A 40 -1.17 8.48 -7.58
C SER A 40 -0.68 7.49 -8.65
N TYR A 41 0.62 7.20 -8.73
CA TYR A 41 1.20 6.41 -9.83
C TYR A 41 2.07 5.26 -9.31
N ALA A 42 2.20 4.19 -10.08
CA ALA A 42 2.95 3.00 -9.67
C ALA A 42 4.47 3.27 -9.65
N GLU A 43 5.00 3.99 -10.64
CA GLU A 43 6.42 4.31 -10.76
C GLU A 43 7.00 4.99 -9.50
N PRO A 44 6.39 6.06 -8.95
CA PRO A 44 6.87 6.63 -7.70
C PRO A 44 6.69 5.69 -6.51
N MET A 45 5.66 4.83 -6.46
CA MET A 45 5.56 3.82 -5.39
C MET A 45 6.74 2.86 -5.41
N ILE A 46 7.06 2.31 -6.59
CA ILE A 46 8.16 1.37 -6.78
C ILE A 46 9.48 2.03 -6.38
N ALA A 47 9.71 3.28 -6.81
CA ALA A 47 10.91 4.03 -6.43
C ALA A 47 11.02 4.22 -4.91
N MET A 48 9.92 4.55 -4.23
CA MET A 48 9.91 4.74 -2.77
C MET A 48 10.10 3.44 -1.99
N VAL A 49 9.52 2.33 -2.47
CA VAL A 49 9.81 0.99 -1.92
C VAL A 49 11.29 0.64 -2.10
N GLY A 50 11.84 0.86 -3.30
CA GLY A 50 13.27 0.64 -3.57
C GLY A 50 14.20 1.51 -2.70
N ALA A 51 13.72 2.67 -2.25
CA ALA A 51 14.42 3.55 -1.32
C ALA A 51 14.18 3.21 0.17
N GLY A 52 13.36 2.21 0.49
CA GLY A 52 13.13 1.75 1.87
C GLY A 52 12.13 2.59 2.68
N LEU A 53 11.27 3.38 2.03
CA LEU A 53 10.25 4.20 2.73
C LEU A 53 9.07 3.37 3.25
N GLY A 54 9.00 2.08 2.90
CA GLY A 54 7.93 1.19 3.28
C GLY A 54 7.69 0.12 2.22
N ILE A 55 6.53 -0.52 2.30
CA ILE A 55 6.06 -1.52 1.35
C ILE A 55 4.80 -1.02 0.62
N THR A 56 4.45 -1.68 -0.48
CA THR A 56 3.18 -1.42 -1.18
C THR A 56 2.55 -2.72 -1.65
N LEU A 57 1.25 -2.66 -1.95
CA LEU A 57 0.51 -3.74 -2.61
C LEU A 57 -0.02 -3.17 -3.93
N LEU A 58 0.47 -3.73 -5.04
CA LEU A 58 0.10 -3.32 -6.39
C LEU A 58 -0.53 -4.50 -7.14
N PRO A 59 -1.47 -4.23 -8.07
CA PRO A 59 -1.88 -5.26 -9.02
C PRO A 59 -0.68 -5.64 -9.90
N GLU A 60 -0.57 -6.92 -10.24
CA GLU A 60 0.52 -7.44 -11.08
C GLU A 60 0.65 -6.67 -12.41
N THR A 61 -0.49 -6.22 -12.96
CA THR A 61 -0.55 -5.42 -14.18
C THR A 61 0.11 -4.04 -14.08
N ALA A 62 0.49 -3.58 -12.88
CA ALA A 62 1.20 -2.30 -12.69
C ALA A 62 2.72 -2.41 -12.89
N LEU A 63 3.27 -3.63 -13.02
CA LEU A 63 4.71 -3.91 -13.15
C LEU A 63 5.15 -4.22 -14.60
N GLN A 64 4.44 -3.70 -15.61
CA GLN A 64 4.72 -4.01 -17.02
C GLN A 64 6.11 -3.55 -17.49
#